data_AF-A0A0R2BMI5-F1
#
_entry.id   AF-A0A0R2BMI5-F1
#
_cell.length_a   1.000
_cell.length_b   1.000
_cell.length_c   1.000
_cell.angle_alpha   90.00
_cell.angle_beta   90.00
_cell.angle_gamma   90.00
#
_symmetry.space_group_name_H-M   'P 1'
#
loop_
_entity.id
_entity.type
_entity.pdbx_description
1 polymer ?
#
loop_
_entity_poly.entity_id
_entity_poly.type
_entity_poly.pdbx_seq_one_letter_code
_entity_poly.pdbx_strand_id
1 'polypeptide(L)'
;MQSHHQTKLPISDFYELFIALLAVISVILTLMEFTGSVPASHEPYAVINNVILIIFTIDYFTRLILSREKWQFVKHHIFDLLAIVPFNQVFSFFRLSRLFQVGRIFHVVRVLKLARLARFFQLTRLIGLIGKLNHYAKKFLHTNGLI
;
A
#
# COMPACT_ATOMS: atom_id res chain seq x y z
N MET A 1 -19.36 25.51 -30.47
CA MET A 1 -19.31 24.28 -29.65
C MET A 1 -19.09 23.11 -30.59
N GLN A 2 -17.83 22.74 -30.84
CA GLN A 2 -17.50 21.58 -31.67
C GLN A 2 -17.44 20.35 -30.76
N SER A 3 -18.42 19.48 -30.92
CA SER A 3 -18.39 18.12 -30.38
C SER A 3 -17.24 17.38 -31.05
N HIS A 4 -16.22 17.05 -30.26
CA HIS A 4 -15.20 16.07 -30.65
C HIS A 4 -15.89 14.71 -30.82
N HIS A 5 -16.40 14.46 -32.02
CA HIS A 5 -16.84 13.15 -32.47
C HIS A 5 -15.56 12.31 -32.66
N GLN A 6 -15.02 11.79 -31.56
CA GLN A 6 -13.97 10.78 -31.64
C GLN A 6 -14.60 9.56 -32.31
N THR A 7 -14.17 9.28 -33.54
CA THR A 7 -14.50 8.07 -34.27
C THR A 7 -13.83 6.90 -33.55
N LYS A 8 -14.53 6.32 -32.56
CA LYS A 8 -14.12 5.06 -31.93
C LYS A 8 -14.05 4.00 -33.05
N LEU A 9 -12.90 3.35 -33.20
CA LEU A 9 -12.74 2.26 -34.15
C LEU A 9 -13.58 1.08 -33.67
N PRO A 10 -14.30 0.33 -34.53
CA PRO A 10 -15.18 -0.78 -34.12
C PRO A 10 -14.46 -1.89 -33.34
N ILE A 11 -13.12 -1.93 -33.44
CA ILE A 11 -12.25 -2.85 -32.72
C ILE A 11 -12.26 -2.57 -31.21
N SER A 12 -12.40 -1.30 -30.77
CA SER A 12 -12.50 -0.98 -29.34
C SER A 12 -13.77 -1.54 -28.72
N ASP A 13 -14.88 -1.45 -29.45
CA ASP A 13 -16.19 -1.84 -28.93
C ASP A 13 -16.30 -3.37 -28.81
N PHE A 14 -15.74 -4.12 -29.77
CA PHE A 14 -15.65 -5.57 -29.69
C PHE A 14 -14.77 -6.03 -28.51
N TYR A 15 -13.63 -5.38 -28.31
CA TYR A 15 -12.75 -5.69 -27.18
C TYR A 15 -13.40 -5.37 -25.83
N GLU A 16 -14.06 -4.21 -25.70
CA GLU A 16 -14.81 -3.85 -24.48
C GLU A 16 -15.91 -4.88 -24.19
N LEU A 17 -16.66 -5.29 -25.22
CA LEU A 17 -17.69 -6.34 -25.10
C LEU A 17 -17.09 -7.70 -24.70
N PHE A 18 -15.96 -8.07 -25.29
CA PHE A 18 -15.27 -9.32 -24.98
C PHE A 18 -14.80 -9.36 -23.52
N ILE A 19 -14.15 -8.30 -23.03
CA ILE A 19 -13.72 -8.18 -21.64
C ILE A 19 -14.93 -8.19 -20.69
N ALA A 20 -16.01 -7.49 -21.04
CA ALA A 20 -17.24 -7.49 -20.23
C ALA A 20 -17.86 -8.90 -20.14
N LEU A 21 -17.89 -9.64 -21.24
CA LEU A 21 -18.42 -11.01 -21.27
C LEU A 21 -17.56 -11.96 -20.43
N LEU A 22 -16.22 -11.85 -20.54
CA LEU A 22 -15.31 -12.60 -19.67
C LEU A 22 -15.54 -12.26 -18.19
N ALA A 23 -15.87 -11.00 -17.86
CA ALA A 23 -16.06 -10.58 -16.48
C ALA A 23 -17.32 -11.20 -15.88
N VAL A 24 -18.41 -11.24 -16.66
CA VAL A 24 -19.64 -11.93 -16.26
C VAL A 24 -19.38 -13.42 -16.04
N ILE A 25 -18.67 -14.09 -16.96
CA ILE A 25 -18.32 -15.51 -16.80
C ILE A 25 -17.47 -15.73 -15.53
N SER A 26 -16.45 -14.91 -15.31
CA SER A 26 -15.58 -15.00 -14.13
C SER A 26 -16.35 -14.87 -12.82
N VAL A 27 -17.29 -13.92 -12.75
CA VAL A 27 -18.15 -13.73 -11.57
C VAL A 27 -19.02 -14.97 -11.34
N ILE A 28 -19.63 -15.53 -12.38
CA ILE A 28 -20.46 -16.75 -12.26
C ILE A 28 -19.63 -17.93 -11.75
N LEU A 29 -18.46 -18.18 -12.35
CA LEU A 29 -17.56 -19.27 -11.92
C LEU A 29 -17.11 -19.10 -10.47
N THR A 30 -16.75 -17.87 -10.10
CA THR A 30 -16.33 -17.55 -8.72
C THR A 30 -17.47 -17.74 -7.72
N LEU A 31 -18.71 -17.39 -8.10
CA LEU A 31 -19.88 -17.62 -7.26
C LEU A 31 -20.16 -19.12 -7.09
N MET A 32 -20.02 -19.92 -8.16
CA MET A 32 -20.18 -21.38 -8.09
C MET A 32 -19.12 -22.05 -7.20
N GLU A 33 -17.89 -21.53 -7.24
CA GLU A 33 -16.81 -21.93 -6.32
C GLU A 33 -17.16 -21.57 -4.88
N PHE A 34 -17.67 -20.35 -4.66
CA PHE A 34 -18.02 -19.85 -3.33
C PHE A 34 -19.22 -20.57 -2.71
N THR A 35 -20.23 -20.95 -3.49
CA THR A 35 -21.38 -21.73 -3.02
C THR A 35 -21.04 -23.20 -2.78
N GLY A 36 -19.81 -23.63 -3.11
CA GLY A 36 -19.38 -25.03 -3.02
C GLY A 36 -20.02 -25.94 -4.07
N SER A 37 -20.67 -25.37 -5.09
CA SER A 37 -21.30 -26.13 -6.17
C SER A 37 -20.27 -26.77 -7.09
N VAL A 38 -19.12 -26.12 -7.28
CA VAL A 38 -17.98 -26.64 -8.03
C VAL A 38 -16.71 -26.39 -7.22
N PRO A 39 -15.92 -27.42 -6.88
CA PRO A 39 -14.64 -27.22 -6.22
C PRO A 39 -13.68 -26.38 -7.08
N ALA A 40 -12.88 -25.53 -6.44
CA ALA A 40 -11.88 -24.67 -7.10
C ALA A 40 -10.88 -25.44 -8.00
N SER A 41 -10.66 -26.73 -7.69
CA SER A 41 -9.76 -27.62 -8.43
C SER A 41 -10.48 -28.50 -9.46
N HIS A 42 -11.76 -28.28 -9.71
CA HIS A 42 -12.53 -29.10 -10.64
C HIS A 42 -12.29 -28.63 -12.08
N GLU A 43 -11.66 -29.49 -12.87
CA GLU A 43 -11.53 -29.28 -14.31
C GLU A 43 -12.84 -29.53 -15.05
N PRO A 44 -13.20 -28.74 -16.08
CA PRO A 44 -12.38 -27.72 -16.75
C PRO A 44 -12.51 -26.30 -16.18
N TYR A 45 -13.34 -26.10 -15.16
CA TYR A 45 -13.67 -24.76 -14.63
C TYR A 45 -12.45 -24.06 -14.03
N ALA A 46 -11.57 -24.81 -13.36
CA ALA A 46 -10.33 -24.31 -12.80
C ALA A 46 -9.40 -23.71 -13.88
N VAL A 47 -9.17 -24.43 -14.99
CA VAL A 47 -8.41 -23.93 -16.12
C VAL A 47 -9.06 -22.69 -16.74
N ILE A 48 -10.38 -22.70 -16.96
CA ILE A 48 -11.09 -21.55 -17.52
C ILE A 48 -10.92 -20.31 -16.63
N ASN A 49 -11.12 -20.46 -15.32
CA ASN A 49 -10.98 -19.36 -14.37
C ASN A 49 -9.55 -18.81 -14.35
N ASN A 50 -8.54 -19.70 -14.38
CA ASN A 50 -7.13 -19.30 -14.44
C ASN A 50 -6.79 -18.55 -15.73
N VAL A 51 -7.31 -18.99 -16.88
CA VAL A 51 -7.11 -18.30 -18.16
C VAL A 51 -7.73 -16.90 -18.13
N ILE A 52 -8.96 -16.77 -17.64
CA ILE A 52 -9.63 -15.46 -17.52
C ILE A 52 -8.85 -14.54 -16.58
N LEU A 53 -8.38 -15.07 -15.45
CA LEU A 53 -7.55 -14.33 -14.50
C LEU A 53 -6.26 -13.80 -15.14
N ILE A 54 -5.57 -14.63 -15.93
CA ILE A 54 -4.36 -14.22 -16.67
C ILE A 54 -4.69 -13.10 -17.66
N ILE A 55 -5.79 -13.23 -18.41
CA ILE A 55 -6.24 -12.19 -19.36
C ILE A 55 -6.45 -10.87 -18.62
N PHE A 56 -7.23 -10.84 -17.55
CA PHE A 56 -7.48 -9.62 -16.76
C PHE A 56 -6.23 -9.05 -16.11
N THR A 57 -5.30 -9.91 -15.70
CA THR A 57 -4.03 -9.47 -15.13
C THR A 57 -3.20 -8.73 -16.17
N ILE A 58 -2.97 -9.33 -17.34
CA ILE A 58 -2.20 -8.70 -18.42
C ILE A 58 -2.88 -7.40 -18.86
N ASP A 59 -4.19 -7.45 -19.01
CA ASP A 59 -5.03 -6.32 -19.39
C ASP A 59 -4.87 -5.11 -18.45
N TYR A 60 -5.02 -5.35 -17.14
CA TYR A 60 -4.86 -4.32 -16.12
C TYR A 60 -3.43 -3.77 -16.06
N PHE A 61 -2.42 -4.65 -16.04
CA PHE A 61 -1.02 -4.22 -15.95
C PHE A 61 -0.56 -3.46 -17.19
N THR A 62 -1.04 -3.83 -18.37
CA THR A 62 -0.77 -3.09 -19.60
C THR A 62 -1.32 -1.67 -19.50
N ARG A 63 -2.59 -1.51 -19.08
CA ARG A 63 -3.19 -0.18 -18.85
C ARG A 63 -2.45 0.61 -17.77
N LEU A 64 -2.03 -0.05 -16.68
CA LEU A 64 -1.30 0.57 -15.59
C LEU A 64 0.06 1.11 -16.03
N ILE A 65 0.82 0.34 -16.82
CA ILE A 65 2.14 0.74 -17.33
C ILE A 65 2.02 1.89 -18.32
N LEU A 66 0.99 1.88 -19.17
CA LEU A 66 0.72 2.95 -20.14
C LEU A 66 0.18 4.24 -19.47
N SER A 67 -0.38 4.14 -18.26
CA SER A 67 -0.90 5.29 -17.54
C SER A 67 0.22 6.23 -17.07
N ARG A 68 0.03 7.55 -17.26
CA ARG A 68 0.99 8.57 -16.81
C ARG A 68 1.07 8.63 -15.28
N GLU A 69 -0.08 8.49 -14.62
CA GLU A 69 -0.21 8.57 -13.16
C GLU A 69 -0.72 7.26 -12.57
N LYS A 70 0.22 6.35 -12.30
CA LYS A 70 -0.06 4.99 -11.79
C LYS A 70 -1.00 4.98 -10.58
N TRP A 71 -0.76 5.88 -9.61
CA TRP A 71 -1.56 5.92 -8.39
C TRP A 71 -2.99 6.41 -8.62
N GLN A 72 -3.18 7.39 -9.51
CA GLN A 72 -4.52 7.83 -9.88
C GLN A 72 -5.25 6.75 -10.69
N PHE A 73 -4.54 6.08 -11.61
CA PHE A 73 -5.08 4.97 -12.38
C PHE A 73 -5.60 3.85 -11.47
N VAL A 74 -4.79 3.40 -10.49
CA VAL A 74 -5.21 2.34 -9.55
C VAL A 74 -6.49 2.72 -8.80
N LYS A 75 -6.60 3.97 -8.35
CA LYS A 75 -7.79 4.46 -7.65
C LYS A 75 -9.03 4.49 -8.54
N HIS A 76 -8.86 4.87 -9.81
CA HIS A 76 -9.97 4.95 -10.76
C HIS A 76 -10.41 3.57 -11.25
N HIS A 77 -9.47 2.63 -11.39
CA HIS A 77 -9.69 1.25 -11.86
C HIS A 77 -9.61 0.24 -10.71
N ILE A 78 -10.22 0.58 -9.58
CA ILE A 78 -10.22 -0.31 -8.41
C ILE A 78 -11.01 -1.60 -8.68
N PHE A 79 -12.07 -1.54 -9.48
CA PHE A 79 -12.88 -2.71 -9.84
C PHE A 79 -12.08 -3.72 -10.68
N ASP A 80 -11.29 -3.25 -11.66
CA ASP A 80 -10.38 -4.11 -12.43
C ASP A 80 -9.34 -4.78 -11.53
N LEU A 81 -8.83 -4.05 -10.53
CA LEU A 81 -7.92 -4.61 -9.54
C LEU A 81 -8.61 -5.69 -8.70
N LEU A 82 -9.86 -5.46 -8.27
CA LEU A 82 -10.63 -6.46 -7.53
C LEU A 82 -10.90 -7.72 -8.35
N ALA A 83 -11.08 -7.59 -9.67
CA ALA A 83 -11.29 -8.73 -10.57
C ALA A 83 -10.06 -9.65 -10.69
N ILE A 84 -8.85 -9.11 -10.50
CA ILE A 84 -7.60 -9.90 -10.56
C ILE A 84 -7.14 -10.39 -9.18
N VAL A 85 -7.75 -9.91 -8.10
CA VAL A 85 -7.28 -10.17 -6.74
C VAL A 85 -7.96 -11.42 -6.17
N PRO A 86 -7.18 -12.47 -5.82
CA PRO A 86 -7.74 -13.66 -5.19
C PRO A 86 -8.15 -13.34 -3.75
N PHE A 87 -9.46 -13.21 -3.50
CA PHE A 87 -10.01 -12.90 -2.18
C PHE A 87 -9.47 -13.83 -1.08
N ASN A 88 -9.32 -15.13 -1.36
CA ASN A 88 -8.77 -16.12 -0.43
C ASN A 88 -7.36 -15.76 0.06
N GLN A 89 -6.51 -15.23 -0.81
CA GLN A 89 -5.16 -14.80 -0.45
C GLN A 89 -5.16 -13.47 0.28
N VAL A 90 -6.07 -12.56 -0.06
CA VAL A 90 -6.27 -11.30 0.66
C VAL A 90 -6.66 -11.55 2.12
N PHE A 91 -7.63 -12.44 2.36
CA PHE A 91 -8.00 -12.82 3.71
C PHE A 91 -6.88 -13.55 4.46
N SER A 92 -6.07 -14.35 3.77
CA SER A 92 -4.86 -14.95 4.33
C SER A 92 -3.82 -13.88 4.71
N PHE A 93 -3.59 -12.89 3.85
CA PHE A 93 -2.70 -11.75 4.11
C PHE A 93 -3.21 -10.89 5.27
N PHE A 94 -4.53 -10.68 5.39
CA PHE A 94 -5.11 -10.00 6.55
C PHE A 94 -5.02 -10.81 7.85
N ARG A 95 -5.05 -12.15 7.78
CA ARG A 95 -4.72 -13.01 8.95
C ARG A 95 -3.24 -12.94 9.29
N LEU A 96 -2.36 -12.89 8.28
CA LEU A 96 -0.92 -12.77 8.45
C LEU A 96 -0.52 -11.39 8.98
N SER A 97 -1.16 -10.31 8.54
CA SER A 97 -0.91 -8.95 9.07
C SER A 97 -1.26 -8.84 10.56
N ARG A 98 -2.27 -9.58 11.01
CA ARG A 98 -2.61 -9.75 12.43
C ARG A 98 -1.52 -10.53 13.19
N LEU A 99 -0.89 -11.53 12.56
CA LEU A 99 0.24 -12.25 13.15
C LEU A 99 1.53 -11.42 13.17
N PHE A 100 1.76 -10.57 12.16
CA PHE A 100 2.99 -9.82 12.05
C PHE A 100 2.97 -8.53 12.87
N GLN A 101 2.20 -7.50 12.54
CA GLN A 101 2.67 -6.16 12.90
C GLN A 101 1.59 -5.09 12.77
N VAL A 102 0.86 -4.84 13.86
CA VAL A 102 0.34 -3.48 14.13
C VAL A 102 0.81 -3.01 15.51
N GLY A 103 0.87 -3.91 16.49
CA GLY A 103 1.40 -3.60 17.82
C GLY A 103 2.93 -3.45 17.89
N ARG A 104 3.71 -4.41 17.34
CA ARG A 104 5.18 -4.46 17.57
C ARG A 104 5.97 -3.38 16.82
N ILE A 105 5.70 -3.15 15.53
CA ILE A 105 6.39 -2.09 14.77
C ILE A 105 6.10 -0.71 15.36
N PHE A 106 4.84 -0.47 15.75
CA PHE A 106 4.46 0.80 16.37
C PHE A 106 5.20 1.01 17.71
N HIS A 107 5.40 -0.06 18.48
CA HIS A 107 6.18 -0.02 19.72
C HIS A 107 7.67 0.32 19.45
N VAL A 108 8.30 -0.34 18.48
CA VAL A 108 9.72 -0.09 18.13
C VAL A 108 9.92 1.35 17.64
N VAL A 109 9.05 1.84 16.76
CA VAL A 109 9.14 3.22 16.25
C VAL A 109 8.89 4.25 17.37
N ARG A 110 7.95 3.99 18.30
CA ARG A 110 7.75 4.85 19.48
C ARG A 110 8.98 4.89 20.39
N VAL A 111 9.55 3.74 20.74
CA VAL A 111 10.72 3.65 21.62
C VAL A 111 11.91 4.39 21.00
N LEU A 112 12.16 4.21 19.70
CA LEU A 112 13.24 4.90 19.00
C LEU A 112 13.03 6.43 18.96
N LYS A 113 11.79 6.91 18.75
CA LYS A 113 11.47 8.35 18.82
C LYS A 113 11.68 8.91 20.23
N LEU A 114 11.20 8.23 21.26
CA LEU A 114 11.35 8.65 22.66
C LEU A 114 12.81 8.67 23.10
N ALA A 115 13.60 7.66 22.72
CA ALA A 115 15.04 7.63 23.00
C ALA A 115 15.79 8.81 22.35
N ARG A 116 15.41 9.20 21.13
CA ARG A 116 15.98 10.37 20.45
C ARG A 116 15.67 11.68 21.19
N LEU A 117 14.44 11.84 21.68
CA LEU A 117 14.03 13.00 22.47
C LEU A 117 14.74 13.06 23.83
N ALA A 118 14.88 11.93 24.50
CA ALA A 118 15.59 11.83 25.78
C ALA A 118 17.07 12.23 25.65
N ARG A 119 17.75 11.83 24.56
CA ARG A 119 19.12 12.27 24.27
C ARG A 119 19.22 13.79 24.10
N PHE A 120 18.26 14.39 23.40
CA PHE A 120 18.24 15.83 23.19
C PHE A 120 18.08 16.59 24.53
N PHE A 121 17.21 16.10 25.42
CA PHE A 121 17.00 16.66 26.75
C PHE A 121 18.23 16.53 27.67
N GLN A 122 19.00 15.45 27.54
CA GLN A 122 20.26 15.30 28.29
C GLN A 122 21.32 16.33 27.84
N LEU A 123 21.40 16.60 26.54
CA LEU A 123 22.33 17.59 25.99
C LEU A 123 22.00 19.02 26.43
N THR A 124 20.71 19.41 26.45
CA THR A 124 20.30 20.74 26.92
C THR A 124 20.61 20.93 28.40
N ARG A 125 20.41 19.89 29.22
CA ARG A 125 20.76 19.92 30.65
C ARG A 125 22.27 20.07 30.88
N LEU A 126 23.11 19.39 30.09
CA LEU A 126 24.56 19.52 30.19
C LEU A 126 25.03 20.95 29.88
N ILE A 127 24.49 21.57 28.84
CA ILE A 127 24.81 22.96 28.48
C ILE A 127 24.44 23.90 29.64
N GLY A 128 23.25 23.72 30.24
CA GLY A 128 22.82 24.53 31.39
C GLY A 128 23.69 24.33 32.65
N LEU A 129 24.16 23.10 32.91
CA LEU A 129 25.06 22.81 34.02
C LEU A 129 26.45 23.42 33.81
N ILE A 130 26.99 23.32 32.60
CA ILE A 130 28.27 23.94 32.23
C ILE A 130 28.18 25.47 32.37
N GLY A 131 27.08 26.08 31.95
CA GLY A 131 26.83 27.51 32.16
C GLY A 131 26.83 27.92 33.63
N LYS A 132 26.18 27.14 34.51
CA LYS A 132 26.23 27.36 35.97
C LYS A 132 27.65 27.20 36.53
N LEU A 133 28.38 26.16 36.13
CA LEU A 133 29.76 25.94 36.58
C LEU A 133 30.68 27.09 36.17
N ASN A 134 30.57 27.58 34.94
CA ASN A 134 31.37 28.70 34.48
C ASN A 134 31.02 29.99 35.24
N HIS A 135 29.75 30.18 35.63
CA HIS A 135 29.34 31.30 36.48
C HIS A 135 29.98 31.24 37.87
N TYR A 136 30.05 30.05 38.49
CA TYR A 136 30.77 29.88 39.75
C TYR A 136 32.28 30.05 39.58
N ALA A 137 32.88 29.45 38.55
CA ALA A 137 34.30 29.57 38.26
C ALA A 137 34.70 31.03 38.08
N LYS A 138 33.94 31.81 37.29
CA LYS A 138 34.20 33.25 37.09
C LYS A 138 34.08 34.04 38.39
N LYS A 139 33.10 33.72 39.25
CA LYS A 139 32.94 34.36 40.57
C LYS A 139 34.11 34.06 41.52
N PHE A 140 34.61 32.82 41.51
CA PHE A 140 35.79 32.42 42.29
C PHE A 140 37.10 33.03 41.76
N LEU A 141 37.25 33.13 40.44
CA LEU A 141 38.43 33.72 39.81
C LEU A 141 38.54 35.23 40.11
N HIS A 142 37.43 35.97 40.08
CA HIS A 142 37.43 37.39 40.46
C HIS A 142 37.66 37.64 41.97
N THR A 143 37.38 36.67 42.84
CA THR A 143 37.60 36.82 44.29
C THR A 143 39.07 36.57 44.68
N ASN A 144 39.81 35.79 43.87
CA ASN A 144 41.23 35.47 44.12
C ASN A 144 42.21 36.27 43.24
N GLY A 145 41.73 37.25 42.45
CA GLY A 145 42.58 38.22 41.75
C GLY A 145 43.50 37.64 40.68
N LEU A 146 43.13 36.54 40.02
CA LEU A 146 43.97 35.91 38.99
C LEU A 146 43.72 36.42 37.55
N ILE A 147 42.73 37.29 37.32
CA ILE A 147 42.60 38.20 36.15
C ILE A 147 41.70 39.38 36.55
#